data_AF-A0A226H5H0-F1
#
_entry.id   AF-A0A226H5H0-F1
#
_cell.length_a   1.000
_cell.length_b   1.000
_cell.length_c   1.000
_cell.angle_alpha   90.00
_cell.angle_beta   90.00
_cell.angle_gamma   90.00
#
_symmetry.space_group_name_H-M   'P 1'
#
loop_
_entity.id
_entity.type
_entity.pdbx_description
1 polymer ?
#
loop_
_entity_poly.entity_id
_entity_poly.type
_entity_poly.pdbx_seq_one_letter_code
_entity_poly.pdbx_strand_id
1 'polypeptide(L)'
;MGYSFNTFFGYENEINRANDLVLIYGFAVIIFGMLGLTMLGGIIRRMGFQSINSFLLSPLILSLGLTLLISILPTIVFYAVASDISGVKILYSWITIFTGMTLFVFLNLPEIKSYFHSFGKVSEREEFRNRRRK
;
A
#
# COMPACT_ATOMS: atom_id res chain seq x y z
N MET A 1 -24.08 2.57 -24.53
CA MET A 1 -24.14 1.99 -23.17
C MET A 1 -23.21 2.82 -22.31
N GLY A 2 -23.75 3.65 -21.42
CA GLY A 2 -22.92 4.54 -20.59
C GLY A 2 -22.25 3.74 -19.47
N TYR A 3 -20.93 3.84 -19.35
CA TYR A 3 -20.23 3.37 -18.17
C TYR A 3 -20.79 4.12 -16.95
N SER A 4 -21.45 3.39 -16.06
CA SER A 4 -21.89 3.94 -14.77
C SER A 4 -20.77 3.69 -13.76
N PHE A 5 -20.19 4.74 -13.18
CA PHE A 5 -19.17 4.63 -12.13
C PHE A 5 -19.66 3.98 -10.83
N ASN A 6 -20.92 3.55 -10.79
CA ASN A 6 -21.49 2.78 -9.70
C ASN A 6 -21.48 1.27 -9.95
N THR A 7 -21.02 0.79 -11.11
CA THR A 7 -20.90 -0.65 -11.41
C THR A 7 -19.58 -1.23 -10.92
N PHE A 8 -19.58 -2.40 -10.29
CA PHE A 8 -18.43 -3.19 -9.87
C PHE A 8 -18.68 -4.67 -10.14
N PHE A 9 -18.53 -5.07 -11.40
CA PHE A 9 -18.66 -6.47 -11.85
C PHE A 9 -19.97 -7.18 -11.42
N GLY A 10 -21.07 -6.46 -11.22
CA GLY A 10 -22.35 -7.03 -10.79
C GLY A 10 -22.55 -7.17 -9.28
N TYR A 11 -21.61 -6.69 -8.45
CA TYR A 11 -21.66 -6.74 -6.98
C TYR A 11 -22.01 -5.39 -6.34
N GLU A 12 -22.56 -4.46 -7.10
CA GLU A 12 -22.78 -3.08 -6.67
C GLU A 12 -23.69 -2.98 -5.46
N ASN A 13 -24.77 -3.76 -5.48
CA ASN A 13 -25.81 -3.71 -4.46
C ASN A 13 -25.28 -4.23 -3.13
N GLU A 14 -24.50 -5.30 -3.17
CA GLU A 14 -23.86 -5.91 -2.01
C GLU A 14 -22.82 -4.97 -1.41
N ILE A 15 -21.96 -4.39 -2.25
CA ILE A 15 -20.92 -3.44 -1.82
C ILE A 15 -21.55 -2.20 -1.21
N ASN A 16 -22.57 -1.63 -1.84
CA ASN A 16 -23.21 -0.40 -1.36
C ASN A 16 -24.10 -0.62 -0.13
N ARG A 17 -24.62 -1.83 0.09
CA ARG A 17 -25.37 -2.18 1.31
C ARG A 17 -24.47 -2.40 2.52
N ALA A 18 -23.18 -2.63 2.29
CA ALA A 18 -22.22 -3.01 3.32
C ALA A 18 -20.98 -2.11 3.32
N ASN A 19 -21.17 -0.79 3.18
CA ASN A 19 -20.07 0.19 3.11
C ASN A 19 -19.04 0.04 4.25
N ASP A 20 -19.50 -0.21 5.48
CA ASP A 20 -18.62 -0.41 6.63
C ASP A 20 -17.72 -1.64 6.47
N LEU A 21 -18.27 -2.72 5.92
CA LEU A 21 -17.50 -3.94 5.61
C LEU A 21 -16.50 -3.68 4.49
N VAL A 22 -16.85 -2.89 3.47
CA VAL A 22 -15.91 -2.50 2.40
C VAL A 22 -14.67 -1.82 2.99
N LEU A 23 -14.87 -0.92 3.96
CA LEU A 23 -13.78 -0.24 4.65
C LEU A 23 -12.91 -1.19 5.47
N ILE A 24 -13.55 -1.98 6.34
CA ILE A 24 -12.84 -2.93 7.19
C ILE A 24 -12.03 -3.90 6.33
N TYR A 25 -12.66 -4.49 5.31
CA TYR A 25 -12.01 -5.49 4.47
C TYR A 25 -10.91 -4.91 3.60
N GLY A 26 -11.03 -3.72 3.01
CA GLY A 26 -9.91 -3.24 2.19
C GLY A 26 -8.71 -2.79 3.01
N PHE A 27 -8.87 -2.22 4.22
CA PHE A 27 -7.73 -2.02 5.12
C PHE A 27 -7.15 -3.35 5.60
N ALA A 28 -7.99 -4.32 5.93
CA ALA A 28 -7.55 -5.66 6.28
C ALA A 28 -6.77 -6.32 5.14
N VAL A 29 -7.22 -6.21 3.89
CA VAL A 29 -6.52 -6.74 2.70
C VAL A 29 -5.14 -6.12 2.54
N ILE A 30 -4.99 -4.81 2.80
CA ILE A 30 -3.67 -4.17 2.74
C ILE A 30 -2.74 -4.74 3.84
N ILE A 31 -3.22 -4.82 5.08
CA ILE A 31 -2.43 -5.32 6.23
C ILE A 31 -2.08 -6.80 6.06
N PHE A 32 -3.08 -7.65 5.86
CA PHE A 32 -2.88 -9.09 5.67
C PHE A 32 -2.15 -9.39 4.36
N GLY A 33 -2.30 -8.55 3.33
CA GLY A 33 -1.50 -8.62 2.11
C GLY A 33 -0.01 -8.41 2.39
N MET A 34 0.35 -7.40 3.19
CA MET A 34 1.75 -7.18 3.60
C MET A 34 2.29 -8.37 4.42
N LEU A 35 1.50 -8.89 5.37
CA LEU A 35 1.88 -10.06 6.15
C LEU A 35 2.07 -11.30 5.26
N GLY A 36 1.12 -11.57 4.38
CA GLY A 36 1.17 -12.69 3.43
C GLY A 36 2.36 -12.60 2.49
N LEU A 37 2.63 -11.44 1.92
CA LEU A 37 3.82 -11.22 1.07
C LEU A 37 5.12 -11.37 1.85
N THR A 38 5.15 -10.97 3.12
CA THR A 38 6.33 -11.18 3.99
C THR A 38 6.58 -12.66 4.23
N MET A 39 5.53 -13.43 4.54
CA MET A 39 5.63 -14.89 4.69
C MET A 39 6.06 -15.57 3.39
N LEU A 40 5.47 -15.18 2.26
CA LEU A 40 5.86 -15.65 0.93
C LEU A 40 7.33 -15.34 0.62
N GLY A 41 7.81 -14.14 0.98
CA GLY A 41 9.21 -13.78 0.82
C GLY A 41 10.15 -14.66 1.64
N GLY A 42 9.72 -15.09 2.83
CA GLY A 42 10.44 -16.08 3.63
C GLY A 42 10.54 -17.44 2.94
N ILE A 43 9.45 -17.92 2.34
CA ILE A 43 9.41 -19.18 1.60
C ILE A 43 10.28 -19.11 0.34
N ILE A 44 10.12 -18.05 -0.46
CA ILE A 44 10.87 -17.82 -1.71
C ILE A 44 12.37 -17.68 -1.45
N ARG A 45 12.75 -17.08 -0.31
CA ARG A 45 14.16 -17.02 0.12
C ARG A 45 14.75 -18.41 0.35
N ARG A 46 13.99 -19.35 0.93
CA ARG A 46 14.44 -20.74 1.14
C ARG A 46 14.62 -21.49 -0.18
N MET A 47 13.88 -21.13 -1.22
CA MET A 47 13.97 -21.71 -2.56
C MET A 47 15.11 -21.12 -3.41
N GLY A 48 15.86 -20.13 -2.90
CA GLY A 48 17.01 -19.53 -3.61
C GLY A 48 16.66 -18.39 -4.57
N PHE A 49 15.38 -18.02 -4.72
CA PHE A 49 14.92 -16.98 -5.65
C PHE A 49 15.02 -15.56 -5.07
N GLN A 50 16.22 -15.13 -4.68
CA GLN A 50 16.41 -13.82 -4.04
C GLN A 50 16.02 -12.62 -4.93
N SER A 51 16.14 -12.75 -6.25
CA SER A 51 15.76 -11.70 -7.19
C SER A 51 14.27 -11.38 -7.12
N ILE A 52 13.40 -12.40 -6.95
CA ILE A 52 11.94 -12.20 -6.81
C ILE A 52 11.64 -11.40 -5.55
N ASN A 53 12.33 -11.69 -4.45
CA ASN A 53 12.17 -10.91 -3.22
C ASN A 53 12.54 -9.44 -3.42
N SER A 54 13.69 -9.16 -4.04
CA SER A 54 14.23 -7.79 -4.18
C SER A 54 13.51 -6.94 -5.23
N PHE A 55 13.06 -7.55 -6.33
CA PHE A 55 12.46 -6.84 -7.48
C PHE A 55 10.94 -6.88 -7.51
N LEU A 56 10.29 -7.82 -6.82
CA LEU A 56 8.83 -7.95 -6.84
C LEU A 56 8.23 -7.78 -5.43
N LEU A 57 8.63 -8.60 -4.46
CA LEU A 57 7.98 -8.59 -3.15
C LEU A 57 8.28 -7.35 -2.32
N SER A 58 9.55 -6.94 -2.21
CA SER A 58 9.90 -5.74 -1.44
C SER A 58 9.25 -4.47 -2.00
N PRO A 59 9.26 -4.21 -3.33
CA PRO A 59 8.51 -3.12 -3.92
C PRO A 59 7.00 -3.21 -3.68
N LEU A 60 6.39 -4.40 -3.76
CA LEU A 60 4.96 -4.59 -3.49
C LEU A 60 4.60 -4.31 -2.03
N ILE A 61 5.39 -4.80 -1.07
CA ILE A 61 5.19 -4.52 0.36
C ILE A 61 5.30 -3.02 0.62
N LEU A 62 6.29 -2.35 0.03
CA LEU A 62 6.41 -0.90 0.12
C LEU A 62 5.20 -0.17 -0.49
N SER A 63 4.73 -0.62 -1.64
CA SER A 63 3.55 -0.06 -2.32
C SER A 63 2.31 -0.20 -1.45
N LEU A 64 2.08 -1.36 -0.83
CA LEU A 64 0.99 -1.57 0.12
C LEU A 64 1.12 -0.68 1.36
N GLY A 65 2.32 -0.52 1.91
CA GLY A 65 2.56 0.37 3.05
C GLY A 65 2.27 1.84 2.73
N LEU A 66 2.71 2.32 1.58
CA LEU A 66 2.40 3.68 1.11
C LEU A 66 0.91 3.86 0.80
N THR A 67 0.29 2.83 0.20
CA THR A 67 -1.16 2.82 -0.05
C THR A 67 -1.94 2.90 1.26
N LEU A 68 -1.52 2.18 2.30
CA LEU A 68 -2.12 2.24 3.63
C LEU A 68 -2.09 3.67 4.17
N LEU A 69 -0.92 4.33 4.11
CA LEU A 69 -0.76 5.69 4.62
C LEU A 69 -1.59 6.71 3.84
N ILE A 70 -1.55 6.63 2.51
CA ILE A 70 -2.19 7.62 1.64
C ILE A 70 -3.70 7.44 1.60
N SER A 71 -4.20 6.20 1.70
CA SER A 71 -5.64 5.91 1.64
C SER A 71 -6.42 6.40 2.85
N ILE A 72 -5.79 6.66 4.00
CA ILE A 72 -6.47 7.14 5.21
C ILE A 72 -7.23 8.44 4.94
N LEU A 73 -6.57 9.45 4.37
CA LEU A 73 -7.18 10.76 4.15
C LEU A 73 -8.37 10.73 3.17
N PRO A 74 -8.24 10.17 1.94
CA PRO A 74 -9.38 10.02 1.03
C PRO A 74 -10.52 9.22 1.64
N THR A 75 -10.21 8.20 2.46
CA THR A 75 -11.24 7.40 3.13
C THR A 75 -12.02 8.22 4.14
N ILE A 76 -11.34 8.99 4.99
CA ILE A 76 -11.99 9.88 5.95
C ILE A 76 -12.86 10.91 5.22
N VAL A 77 -12.35 11.52 4.15
CA VAL A 77 -13.12 12.49 3.35
C VAL A 77 -14.36 11.85 2.74
N PHE A 78 -14.22 10.70 2.10
CA PHE A 78 -15.35 10.04 1.43
C PHE A 78 -16.37 9.43 2.37
N TYR A 79 -15.94 8.99 3.56
CA TYR A 79 -16.84 8.36 4.52
C TYR A 79 -17.47 9.35 5.52
N ALA A 80 -16.71 10.32 6.03
CA ALA A 80 -17.18 11.22 7.07
C ALA A 80 -17.74 12.55 6.54
N VAL A 81 -17.27 13.01 5.37
CA VAL A 81 -17.64 14.33 4.84
C VAL A 81 -18.64 14.24 3.70
N ALA A 82 -18.61 13.16 2.92
CA ALA A 82 -19.47 13.00 1.74
C ALA A 82 -20.57 11.96 1.98
N SER A 83 -21.75 12.42 2.39
CA SER A 83 -22.88 11.56 2.80
C SER A 83 -23.47 10.67 1.69
N ASP A 84 -23.17 10.95 0.42
CA ASP A 84 -23.77 10.29 -0.75
C ASP A 84 -22.79 9.40 -1.54
N ILE A 85 -21.62 9.09 -0.99
CA ILE A 85 -20.63 8.28 -1.70
C ILE A 85 -20.92 6.79 -1.51
N SER A 86 -21.09 6.11 -2.64
CA SER A 86 -21.29 4.66 -2.72
C SER A 86 -19.99 3.91 -2.37
N GLY A 87 -20.10 2.75 -1.71
CA GLY A 87 -18.95 1.91 -1.38
C GLY A 87 -18.15 1.50 -2.62
N VAL A 88 -18.82 1.35 -3.77
CA VAL A 88 -18.17 1.10 -5.06
C VAL A 88 -17.17 2.21 -5.42
N LYS A 89 -17.51 3.49 -5.18
CA LYS A 89 -16.59 4.61 -5.44
C LYS A 89 -15.41 4.61 -4.49
N ILE A 90 -15.63 4.25 -3.21
CA ILE A 90 -14.55 4.09 -2.23
C ILE A 90 -13.58 3.00 -2.69
N LEU A 91 -14.10 1.86 -3.15
CA LEU A 91 -13.30 0.78 -3.68
C LEU A 91 -12.48 1.20 -4.91
N TYR A 92 -13.09 1.93 -5.84
CA TYR A 92 -12.38 2.48 -7.00
C TYR A 92 -11.28 3.47 -6.63
N SER A 93 -11.53 4.33 -5.63
CA SER A 93 -10.50 5.21 -5.08
C SER A 93 -9.32 4.39 -4.55
N TRP A 94 -9.58 3.33 -3.78
CA TRP A 94 -8.54 2.47 -3.22
C TRP A 94 -7.73 1.74 -4.29
N ILE A 95 -8.39 1.18 -5.31
CA ILE A 95 -7.71 0.55 -6.46
C ILE A 95 -6.83 1.56 -7.19
N THR A 96 -7.31 2.79 -7.36
CA THR A 96 -6.56 3.87 -8.02
C THR A 96 -5.33 4.25 -7.23
N ILE A 97 -5.47 4.47 -5.91
CA ILE A 97 -4.35 4.79 -5.02
C ILE A 97 -3.32 3.65 -5.03
N PHE A 98 -3.77 2.40 -4.87
CA PHE A 98 -2.88 1.25 -4.88
C PHE A 98 -2.11 1.12 -6.19
N THR A 99 -2.80 1.29 -7.32
CA THR A 99 -2.19 1.23 -8.65
C THR A 99 -1.19 2.36 -8.83
N GLY A 100 -1.55 3.59 -8.45
CA GLY A 100 -0.66 4.75 -8.50
C GLY A 100 0.59 4.55 -7.65
N MET A 101 0.45 4.07 -6.41
CA MET A 101 1.58 3.80 -5.53
C MET A 101 2.45 2.66 -6.03
N THR A 102 1.85 1.62 -6.60
CA THR A 102 2.59 0.51 -7.21
C THR A 102 3.43 1.03 -8.38
N LEU A 103 2.83 1.75 -9.32
CA LEU A 103 3.57 2.35 -10.44
C LEU A 103 4.68 3.28 -9.95
N PHE A 104 4.37 4.16 -8.99
CA PHE A 104 5.35 5.06 -8.40
C PHE A 104 6.56 4.31 -7.82
N VAL A 105 6.32 3.29 -7.00
CA VAL A 105 7.39 2.52 -6.35
C VAL A 105 8.20 1.74 -7.37
N PHE A 106 7.58 1.09 -8.35
CA PHE A 106 8.30 0.30 -9.35
C PHE A 106 9.14 1.18 -10.29
N LEU A 107 8.62 2.34 -10.69
CA LEU A 107 9.34 3.26 -11.57
C LEU A 107 10.49 3.99 -10.86
N ASN A 108 10.36 4.25 -9.55
CA ASN A 108 11.35 5.00 -8.75
C ASN A 108 12.13 4.10 -7.77
N LEU A 109 12.14 2.78 -8.01
CA LEU A 109 12.74 1.83 -7.09
C LEU A 109 14.24 2.10 -6.82
N PRO A 110 15.09 2.45 -7.83
CA PRO A 110 16.49 2.79 -7.60
C PRO A 110 16.67 4.00 -6.68
N GLU A 111 15.88 5.06 -6.89
CA GLU A 111 15.92 6.32 -6.15
C GLU A 111 15.48 6.11 -4.71
N ILE A 112 14.38 5.37 -4.52
CA ILE A 112 13.87 4.99 -3.21
C ILE A 112 14.95 4.22 -2.43
N LYS A 113 15.58 3.21 -3.05
CA LYS A 113 16.67 2.44 -2.42
C LYS A 113 17.85 3.33 -2.03
N SER A 114 18.24 4.27 -2.90
CA SER A 114 19.30 5.24 -2.62
C SER A 114 18.97 6.14 -1.42
N TYR A 115 17.74 6.66 -1.37
CA TYR A 115 17.27 7.52 -0.29
C TYR A 115 17.33 6.79 1.06
N PHE A 116 16.78 5.58 1.15
CA PHE A 116 16.82 4.79 2.40
C PHE A 116 18.25 4.45 2.83
N HIS A 117 19.13 4.11 1.88
CA HIS A 117 20.54 3.84 2.19
C HIS A 117 21.28 5.09 2.67
N SER A 118 20.98 6.27 2.12
CA SER A 118 21.56 7.53 2.57
C SER A 118 21.11 7.90 3.99
N PHE A 119 19.84 7.65 4.33
CA PHE A 119 19.29 7.88 5.67
C PHE A 119 20.02 7.03 6.72
N GLY A 120 20.27 5.75 6.44
CA GLY A 120 21.01 4.88 7.35
C GLY A 120 22.46 5.34 7.63
N LYS A 121 23.13 5.92 6.63
CA LYS A 121 24.49 6.46 6.81
C LYS A 121 24.52 7.72 7.69
N VAL A 122 23.47 8.54 7.64
CA VAL A 122 23.36 9.73 8.48
C VAL A 122 23.18 9.32 9.94
N SER A 123 22.29 8.35 10.22
CA SER A 123 22.10 7.86 11.60
C SER A 123 23.36 7.25 12.20
N GLU A 124 24.14 6.51 11.40
CA GLU A 124 25.37 5.88 11.86
C GLU A 124 26.44 6.93 12.22
N ARG A 125 26.59 7.97 11.39
CA ARG A 125 27.51 9.10 11.66
C ARG A 125 27.12 9.88 12.90
N GLU A 126 25.82 10.10 13.14
CA GLU A 126 25.34 10.75 14.34
C GLU A 126 25.60 9.93 15.60
N GLU A 127 25.42 8.61 15.53
CA GLU A 127 25.74 7.70 16.62
C GLU A 127 27.25 7.70 16.94
N PHE A 128 28.11 7.63 15.92
CA PHE A 128 29.57 7.75 16.11
C PHE A 128 29.97 9.12 16.69
N ARG A 129 29.33 10.21 16.27
CA ARG A 129 29.59 11.56 16.81
C ARG A 129 29.19 11.65 18.28
N ASN A 130 28.06 11.06 18.68
CA ASN A 130 27.60 11.07 20.06
C ASN A 130 28.48 10.20 20.97
N ARG A 131 29.05 9.10 20.46
CA ARG A 131 30.02 8.28 21.21
C ARG A 131 31.36 8.97 21.47
N ARG A 132 31.81 9.89 20.59
CA ARG A 132 33.05 10.67 20.79
C ARG A 132 32.90 11.88 21.73
N ARG A 133 31.67 12.20 22.15
CA ARG A 133 31.36 13.32 23.06
C ARG A 133 31.17 12.88 24.52
N LYS A 134 31.22 11.57 24.79
CA LYS A 134 31.33 10.98 26.13
C LYS A 134 32.77 10.58 26.37
#